data_AF-A0A421JHV0-F1
#
_entry.id   AF-A0A421JHV0-F1
#
_cell.length_a   1.000
_cell.length_b   1.000
_cell.length_c   1.000
_cell.angle_alpha   90.00
_cell.angle_beta   90.00
_cell.angle_gamma   90.00
#
_symmetry.space_group_name_H-M   'P 1'
#
loop_
_entity.id
_entity.type
_entity.pdbx_description
1 polymer ?
#
loop_
_entity_poly.entity_id
_entity_poly.type
_entity_poly.pdbx_seq_one_letter_code
_entity_poly.pdbx_strand_id
1 'polypeptide(L)'
;MRGPYRRYHVTQKEEFWHLVIEQGCSAYRAAKIMGIKLQTAYTWKRNWNQRIVNEINGIHVVPKKRGRKPLLTEDHKHFLEDFINQDPTVTLETMVDTLKEKYSDARATVPAVHRKSEELTPRIREATSEITVESYEGFCSHAREHIQPCLKRESF
;
A
#
# COMPACT_ATOMS: atom_id res chain seq x y z
N MET A 1 33.64 16.15 3.19
CA MET A 1 32.97 15.33 2.15
C MET A 1 32.59 13.97 2.74
N ARG A 2 31.37 13.46 2.49
CA ARG A 2 31.03 12.08 2.86
C ARG A 2 31.76 11.13 1.88
N GLY A 3 32.54 10.19 2.41
CA GLY A 3 33.24 9.20 1.58
C GLY A 3 32.28 8.30 0.79
N PRO A 4 32.80 7.53 -0.18
CA PRO A 4 31.99 6.64 -1.02
C PRO A 4 31.19 5.66 -0.17
N TYR A 5 29.92 5.44 -0.56
CA TYR A 5 29.02 4.56 0.16
C TYR A 5 29.48 3.10 0.05
N ARG A 6 29.86 2.49 1.18
CA ARG A 6 30.17 1.05 1.25
C ARG A 6 28.90 0.26 1.52
N ARG A 7 28.57 -0.66 0.61
CA ARG A 7 27.56 -1.70 0.82
C ARG A 7 28.25 -2.93 1.43
N TYR A 8 27.65 -3.46 2.49
CA TYR A 8 28.08 -4.71 3.12
C TYR A 8 27.09 -5.81 2.73
N HIS A 9 27.60 -6.94 2.28
CA HIS A 9 26.77 -8.10 1.92
C HIS A 9 26.11 -8.71 3.16
N VAL A 10 25.05 -9.50 2.93
CA VAL A 10 24.34 -10.18 4.01
C VAL A 10 25.26 -11.20 4.69
N THR A 11 25.97 -12.00 3.91
CA THR A 11 26.98 -12.96 4.39
C THR A 11 28.03 -12.31 5.29
N GLN A 12 28.55 -11.14 4.88
CA GLN A 12 29.52 -10.39 5.67
C GLN A 12 28.96 -9.91 7.02
N LYS A 13 27.65 -9.64 7.11
CA LYS A 13 26.99 -9.32 8.38
C LYS A 13 26.80 -10.56 9.25
N GLU A 14 26.47 -11.70 8.65
CA GLU A 14 26.32 -12.98 9.36
C GLU A 14 27.64 -13.41 9.98
N GLU A 15 28.72 -13.39 9.20
CA GLU A 15 30.08 -13.68 9.67
C GLU A 15 30.51 -12.73 10.80
N PHE A 16 30.20 -11.42 10.66
CA PHE A 16 30.44 -10.46 11.75
C PHE A 16 29.72 -10.86 13.05
N TRP A 17 28.46 -11.29 12.97
CA TRP A 17 27.72 -11.71 14.16
C TRP A 17 28.20 -13.05 14.72
N HIS A 18 28.60 -13.99 13.88
CA HIS A 18 29.22 -15.23 14.32
C HIS A 18 30.49 -14.96 15.15
N LEU A 19 31.36 -14.05 14.69
CA LEU A 19 32.54 -13.63 15.46
C LEU A 19 32.17 -13.01 16.82
N VAL A 20 31.14 -12.17 16.85
CA VAL A 20 30.77 -11.40 18.07
C VAL A 20 30.00 -12.25 19.09
N ILE A 21 29.09 -13.11 18.62
CA ILE A 21 28.18 -13.89 19.47
C ILE A 21 28.79 -15.25 19.80
N GLU A 22 29.14 -16.04 18.79
CA GLU A 22 29.62 -17.42 18.98
C GLU A 22 31.07 -17.46 19.47
N GLN A 23 31.93 -16.59 18.91
CA GLN A 23 33.36 -16.56 19.26
C GLN A 23 33.71 -15.52 20.34
N GLY A 24 32.72 -14.77 20.84
CA GLY A 24 32.89 -13.79 21.91
C GLY A 24 33.82 -12.59 21.57
N CYS A 25 34.09 -12.32 20.29
CA CYS A 25 34.95 -11.20 19.91
C CYS A 25 34.28 -9.84 20.20
N SER A 26 35.10 -8.84 20.54
CA SER A 26 34.61 -7.45 20.58
C SER A 26 34.24 -6.97 19.17
N ALA A 27 33.27 -6.05 19.08
CA ALA A 27 32.89 -5.45 17.79
C ALA A 27 34.08 -4.79 17.08
N TYR A 28 35.06 -4.27 17.83
CA TYR A 28 36.31 -3.75 17.29
C TYR A 28 37.13 -4.85 16.62
N ARG A 29 37.35 -5.98 17.33
CA ARG A 29 38.16 -7.10 16.84
C ARG A 29 37.49 -7.75 15.63
N ALA A 30 36.19 -7.98 15.68
CA ALA A 30 35.42 -8.49 14.55
C ALA A 30 35.47 -7.53 13.34
N ALA A 31 35.36 -6.22 13.55
CA ALA A 31 35.46 -5.23 12.48
C ALA A 31 36.84 -5.20 11.82
N LYS A 32 37.91 -5.32 12.62
CA LYS A 32 39.29 -5.41 12.15
C LYS A 32 39.52 -6.66 11.29
N ILE A 33 39.05 -7.82 11.75
CA ILE A 33 39.16 -9.10 11.01
C ILE A 33 38.42 -9.00 9.66
N MET A 34 37.18 -8.49 9.68
CA MET A 34 36.30 -8.45 8.51
C MET A 34 36.52 -7.23 7.59
N GLY A 35 37.46 -6.34 7.91
CA GLY A 35 37.70 -5.10 7.15
C GLY A 35 36.51 -4.12 7.15
N ILE A 36 35.64 -4.19 8.17
CA ILE A 36 34.44 -3.37 8.29
C ILE A 36 34.80 -2.03 8.94
N LYS A 37 34.18 -0.94 8.47
CA LYS A 37 34.36 0.37 9.13
C LYS A 37 33.91 0.27 10.59
N LEU A 38 34.79 0.65 11.51
CA LEU A 38 34.54 0.51 12.95
C LEU A 38 33.23 1.17 13.41
N GLN A 39 32.93 2.36 12.87
CA GLN A 39 31.67 3.05 13.13
C GLN A 39 30.44 2.19 12.76
N THR A 40 30.50 1.50 11.61
CA THR A 40 29.43 0.61 11.16
C THR A 40 29.24 -0.57 12.11
N ALA A 41 30.33 -1.21 12.53
CA ALA A 41 30.29 -2.34 13.46
C ALA A 41 29.65 -1.94 14.81
N TYR A 42 30.02 -0.78 15.35
CA TYR A 42 29.40 -0.26 16.58
C TYR A 42 27.93 0.14 16.38
N THR A 43 27.57 0.70 15.23
CA THR A 43 26.16 0.97 14.90
C THR A 43 25.34 -0.33 14.86
N TRP A 44 25.87 -1.41 14.27
CA TRP A 44 25.21 -2.71 14.26
C TRP A 44 25.03 -3.26 15.68
N LYS A 45 26.10 -3.26 16.49
CA LYS A 45 26.02 -3.69 17.90
C LYS A 45 25.00 -2.89 18.70
N ARG A 46 24.99 -1.56 18.56
CA ARG A 46 24.02 -0.70 19.24
C ARG A 46 22.58 -1.00 18.84
N ASN A 47 22.32 -1.13 17.54
CA ASN A 47 20.98 -1.43 17.04
C ASN A 47 20.49 -2.81 17.50
N TRP A 48 21.38 -3.80 17.55
CA TRP A 48 21.06 -5.13 18.07
C TRP A 48 20.73 -5.08 19.57
N ASN A 49 21.58 -4.46 20.39
CA ASN A 49 21.31 -4.29 21.82
C ASN A 49 19.97 -3.57 22.05
N GLN A 50 19.68 -2.52 21.29
CA GLN A 50 18.40 -1.82 21.39
C GLN A 50 17.22 -2.73 21.03
N ARG A 51 17.37 -3.58 20.00
CA ARG A 51 16.33 -4.53 19.60
C ARG A 51 16.04 -5.52 20.72
N ILE A 52 17.08 -6.08 21.35
CA ILE A 52 16.96 -6.99 22.48
C ILE A 52 16.28 -6.32 23.69
N VAL A 53 16.69 -5.09 24.03
CA VAL A 53 16.05 -4.33 25.12
C VAL A 53 14.57 -4.08 24.83
N ASN A 54 14.23 -3.70 23.60
CA ASN A 54 12.84 -3.49 23.21
C ASN A 54 12.03 -4.78 23.30
N GLU A 55 12.60 -5.91 22.86
CA GLU A 55 11.98 -7.23 22.92
C GLU A 55 11.72 -7.69 24.36
N ILE A 56 12.69 -7.52 25.27
CA ILE A 56 12.54 -7.79 26.71
C ILE A 56 11.42 -6.92 27.32
N ASN A 57 11.33 -5.67 26.89
CA ASN A 57 10.30 -4.73 27.35
C ASN A 57 8.94 -4.92 26.66
N GLY A 58 8.79 -5.91 25.77
CA GLY A 58 7.56 -6.14 25.00
C GLY A 58 7.23 -5.04 23.97
N ILE A 59 8.20 -4.18 23.65
CA ILE A 59 8.02 -3.07 22.70
C ILE A 59 8.27 -3.58 21.28
N HIS A 60 7.19 -3.80 20.54
CA HIS A 60 7.28 -4.11 19.11
C HIS A 60 7.48 -2.84 18.29
N VAL A 61 8.73 -2.57 17.87
CA VAL A 61 9.03 -1.44 16.99
C VAL A 61 8.71 -1.81 15.54
N VAL A 62 7.56 -1.35 15.05
CA VAL A 62 7.23 -1.46 13.63
C VAL A 62 8.21 -0.59 12.82
N PRO A 63 8.89 -1.14 11.80
CA PRO A 63 9.77 -0.35 10.97
C PRO A 63 8.98 0.75 10.27
N LYS A 64 9.42 2.01 10.43
CA LYS A 64 8.82 3.13 9.71
C LYS A 64 8.93 2.87 8.20
N LYS A 65 7.80 2.92 7.48
CA LYS A 65 7.77 2.81 6.02
C LYS A 65 8.72 3.87 5.44
N ARG A 66 9.71 3.41 4.67
CA ARG A 66 10.66 4.31 3.99
C ARG A 66 9.97 4.94 2.79
N GLY A 67 10.16 6.24 2.59
CA GLY A 67 9.63 6.97 1.43
C GLY A 67 8.73 8.15 1.82
N ARG A 68 8.09 8.75 0.80
CA ARG A 68 7.14 9.84 0.99
C ARG A 68 5.88 9.31 1.67
N LYS A 69 5.35 10.07 2.64
CA LYS A 69 4.05 9.76 3.25
C LYS A 69 2.96 9.74 2.16
N PRO A 70 1.99 8.82 2.23
CA PRO A 70 0.89 8.77 1.27
C PRO A 70 0.11 10.10 1.30
N LEU A 71 -0.38 10.51 0.12
CA LEU A 71 -1.14 11.75 -0.06
C LEU A 71 -2.56 11.67 0.49
N LEU A 72 -3.12 10.46 0.53
CA LEU A 72 -4.44 10.14 1.06
C LEU A 72 -4.25 9.22 2.27
N THR A 73 -4.89 9.57 3.38
CA THR A 73 -4.98 8.73 4.59
C THR A 73 -5.98 7.61 4.37
N GLU A 74 -6.12 6.68 5.34
CA GLU A 74 -7.11 5.62 5.23
C GLU A 74 -8.54 6.19 5.28
N ASP A 75 -8.77 7.20 6.11
CA ASP A 75 -10.06 7.89 6.21
C ASP A 75 -10.47 8.54 4.88
N HIS A 76 -9.51 9.17 4.18
CA HIS A 76 -9.76 9.75 2.85
C HIS A 76 -10.17 8.66 1.84
N LYS A 77 -9.61 7.46 1.94
CA LYS A 77 -9.94 6.35 1.04
C LYS A 77 -11.34 5.80 1.30
N HIS A 78 -11.70 5.58 2.57
CA HIS A 78 -13.03 5.11 2.93
C HIS A 78 -14.11 6.12 2.49
N PHE A 79 -13.84 7.42 2.68
CA PHE A 79 -14.74 8.43 2.15
C PHE A 79 -14.92 8.34 0.63
N LEU A 80 -13.84 8.15 -0.12
CA LEU A 80 -13.92 7.98 -1.58
C LEU A 80 -14.69 6.71 -1.98
N GLU A 81 -14.52 5.61 -1.23
CA GLU A 81 -15.27 4.37 -1.44
C GLU A 81 -16.77 4.60 -1.28
N ASP A 82 -17.17 5.22 -0.16
CA ASP A 82 -18.58 5.53 0.11
C ASP A 82 -19.16 6.48 -0.93
N PHE A 83 -18.38 7.47 -1.36
CA PHE A 83 -18.79 8.47 -2.34
C PHE A 83 -19.00 7.86 -3.73
N ILE A 84 -18.10 6.97 -4.19
CA ILE A 84 -18.26 6.23 -5.45
C ILE A 84 -19.44 5.25 -5.38
N ASN A 85 -19.66 4.61 -4.23
CA ASN A 85 -20.78 3.69 -4.05
C ASN A 85 -22.13 4.42 -4.08
N GLN A 86 -22.18 5.68 -3.65
CA GLN A 86 -23.38 6.51 -3.74
C GLN A 86 -23.63 7.00 -5.16
N ASP A 87 -22.59 7.43 -5.89
CA ASP A 87 -22.69 7.83 -7.29
C ASP A 87 -21.43 7.42 -8.07
N PRO A 88 -21.50 6.36 -8.89
CA PRO A 88 -20.36 5.88 -9.67
C PRO A 88 -20.03 6.76 -10.88
N THR A 89 -20.89 7.72 -11.23
CA THR A 89 -20.71 8.61 -12.39
C THR A 89 -19.93 9.89 -12.07
N VAL A 90 -19.53 10.05 -10.81
CA VAL A 90 -18.90 11.26 -10.30
C VAL A 90 -17.51 11.52 -10.91
N THR A 91 -17.19 12.78 -11.16
CA THR A 91 -15.90 13.15 -11.77
C THR A 91 -14.77 13.20 -10.75
N LEU A 92 -13.54 12.95 -11.20
CA LEU A 92 -12.36 13.01 -10.32
C LEU A 92 -12.14 14.41 -9.71
N GLU A 93 -12.53 15.45 -10.44
CA GLU A 93 -12.44 16.84 -9.98
C GLU A 93 -13.37 17.08 -8.80
N THR A 94 -14.64 16.68 -8.94
CA THR A 94 -15.63 16.75 -7.85
C THR A 94 -15.22 15.92 -6.63
N MET A 95 -14.55 14.77 -6.82
CA MET A 95 -14.01 13.97 -5.71
C MET A 95 -12.85 14.67 -4.99
N VAL A 96 -11.97 15.36 -5.73
CA VAL A 96 -10.86 16.11 -5.14
C VAL A 96 -11.37 17.30 -4.34
N ASP A 97 -12.36 18.02 -4.87
CA ASP A 97 -12.89 19.22 -4.23
C ASP A 97 -13.65 18.87 -2.94
N THR A 98 -14.53 17.87 -3.00
CA THR A 98 -15.25 17.38 -1.80
C THR A 98 -14.29 16.84 -0.73
N LEU A 99 -13.22 16.16 -1.12
CA LEU A 99 -12.17 15.71 -0.20
C LEU A 99 -11.48 16.86 0.52
N LYS A 100 -11.13 17.92 -0.22
CA LYS A 100 -10.46 19.10 0.36
C LYS A 100 -11.39 19.92 1.25
N GLU A 101 -12.67 19.97 0.91
CA GLU A 101 -13.69 20.63 1.73
C GLU A 101 -13.88 19.88 3.06
N LYS A 102 -13.99 18.54 3.01
CA LYS A 102 -14.22 17.71 4.19
C LYS A 102 -12.97 17.52 5.06
N TYR A 103 -11.79 17.42 4.46
CA TYR A 103 -10.53 17.15 5.15
C TYR A 103 -9.52 18.26 4.87
N SER A 104 -9.34 19.16 5.85
CA SER A 104 -8.40 20.29 5.72
C SER A 104 -6.93 19.88 5.52
N ASP A 105 -6.55 18.67 5.94
CA ASP A 105 -5.21 18.09 5.78
C ASP A 105 -5.05 17.29 4.47
N ALA A 106 -6.13 17.09 3.71
CA ALA A 106 -6.10 16.35 2.46
C ALA A 106 -5.31 17.10 1.38
N ARG A 107 -4.15 16.57 1.03
CA ARG A 107 -3.35 17.03 -0.13
C ARG A 107 -3.79 16.29 -1.40
N ALA A 108 -5.10 16.16 -1.57
CA ALA A 108 -5.72 15.44 -2.68
C ALA A 108 -5.37 16.12 -4.02
N THR A 109 -5.01 15.30 -5.00
CA THR A 109 -4.76 15.72 -6.38
C THR A 109 -5.47 14.74 -7.30
N VAL A 110 -5.87 15.17 -8.49
CA VAL A 110 -6.58 14.33 -9.47
C VAL A 110 -5.85 13.00 -9.71
N PRO A 111 -4.51 12.94 -9.92
CA PRO A 111 -3.81 11.67 -10.09
C PRO A 111 -3.78 10.79 -8.84
N ALA A 112 -3.81 11.38 -7.64
CA ALA A 112 -3.85 10.63 -6.39
C ALA A 112 -5.23 9.98 -6.19
N VAL A 113 -6.31 10.70 -6.53
CA VAL A 113 -7.68 10.19 -6.48
C VAL A 113 -7.91 9.16 -7.59
N HIS A 114 -7.49 9.43 -8.82
CA HIS A 114 -7.59 8.48 -9.95
C HIS A 114 -6.95 7.14 -9.63
N ARG A 115 -5.70 7.15 -9.13
CA ARG A 115 -5.01 5.91 -8.75
C ARG A 115 -5.82 5.12 -7.72
N LYS A 116 -6.51 5.81 -6.81
CA LYS A 116 -7.31 5.13 -5.80
C LYS A 116 -8.63 4.63 -6.37
N SER A 117 -9.34 5.40 -7.19
CA SER A 117 -10.57 4.94 -7.86
C SER A 117 -10.30 3.75 -8.80
N GLU A 118 -9.14 3.70 -9.42
CA GLU A 118 -8.68 2.57 -10.24
C GLU A 118 -8.37 1.32 -9.40
N GLU A 119 -8.02 1.44 -8.11
CA GLU A 119 -7.91 0.28 -7.21
C GLU A 119 -9.28 -0.25 -6.75
N LEU A 120 -10.32 0.59 -6.80
CA LEU A 120 -11.68 0.24 -6.36
C LEU A 120 -12.49 -0.43 -7.48
N THR A 121 -12.23 -0.06 -8.73
CA THR A 121 -12.86 -0.64 -9.92
C THR A 121 -12.59 -2.14 -10.15
N PRO A 122 -11.43 -2.73 -9.81
CA PRO A 122 -11.19 -4.18 -9.86
C PRO A 122 -12.12 -4.98 -8.96
N ARG A 123 -12.46 -4.49 -7.76
CA ARG A 123 -13.43 -5.13 -6.86
C ARG A 123 -14.85 -5.07 -7.44
N ILE A 124 -15.22 -3.94 -8.03
CA ILE A 124 -16.48 -3.79 -8.75
C ILE A 124 -16.48 -4.74 -9.97
N ARG A 125 -15.38 -4.80 -10.73
CA ARG A 125 -15.23 -5.70 -11.89
C ARG A 125 -15.36 -7.16 -11.49
N GLU A 126 -14.71 -7.58 -10.39
CA GLU A 126 -14.79 -8.91 -9.82
C GLU A 126 -16.23 -9.24 -9.39
N ALA A 127 -16.89 -8.35 -8.64
CA ALA A 127 -18.30 -8.51 -8.27
C ALA A 127 -19.25 -8.55 -9.47
N THR A 128 -19.03 -7.73 -10.50
CA THR A 128 -19.84 -7.76 -11.74
C THR A 128 -19.55 -8.97 -12.61
N SER A 129 -18.36 -9.58 -12.50
CA SER A 129 -18.00 -10.80 -13.23
C SER A 129 -18.67 -12.05 -12.67
N GLU A 130 -19.25 -11.97 -11.47
CA GLU A 130 -20.07 -13.03 -10.87
C GLU A 130 -21.53 -13.00 -11.36
N ILE A 131 -21.96 -11.94 -12.07
CA ILE A 131 -23.31 -11.86 -12.63
C ILE A 131 -23.37 -12.77 -13.87
N THR A 132 -24.05 -13.92 -13.73
CA THR A 132 -24.23 -14.88 -14.82
C THR A 132 -25.21 -14.37 -15.87
N VAL A 133 -25.05 -14.80 -17.12
CA VAL A 133 -26.00 -14.51 -18.21
C VAL A 133 -27.42 -14.97 -17.87
N GLU A 134 -27.56 -16.04 -17.09
CA GLU A 134 -28.82 -16.56 -16.55
C GLU A 134 -29.59 -15.51 -15.74
N SER A 135 -28.87 -14.65 -15.01
CA SER A 135 -29.46 -13.54 -14.24
C SER A 135 -30.17 -12.50 -15.12
N TYR A 136 -29.82 -12.45 -16.41
CA TYR A 136 -30.42 -11.54 -17.39
C TYR A 136 -31.48 -12.19 -18.28
N GLU A 137 -31.71 -13.50 -18.17
CA GLU A 137 -32.66 -14.21 -19.05
C GLU A 137 -34.08 -13.66 -18.96
N GLY A 138 -34.54 -13.30 -17.75
CA GLY A 138 -35.86 -12.68 -17.55
C GLY A 138 -35.99 -11.33 -18.27
N PHE A 139 -34.95 -10.51 -18.21
CA PHE A 139 -34.93 -9.22 -18.91
C PHE A 139 -34.84 -9.41 -20.43
N CYS A 140 -34.02 -10.35 -20.90
CA CYS A 140 -33.91 -10.68 -22.33
C CYS A 140 -35.21 -11.29 -22.88
N SER A 141 -35.92 -12.12 -22.11
CA SER A 141 -37.19 -12.72 -22.54
C SER A 141 -38.27 -11.65 -22.68
N HIS A 142 -38.42 -10.80 -21.67
CA HIS A 142 -39.33 -9.65 -21.71
C HIS A 142 -39.00 -8.70 -22.88
N ALA A 143 -37.72 -8.36 -23.05
CA ALA A 143 -37.28 -7.51 -24.15
C ALA A 143 -37.63 -8.11 -25.51
N ARG A 144 -37.45 -9.42 -25.73
CA ARG A 144 -37.80 -10.08 -27.01
C ARG A 144 -39.31 -10.05 -27.30
N GLU A 145 -40.14 -10.27 -26.28
CA GLU A 145 -41.60 -10.26 -26.43
C GLU A 145 -42.12 -8.86 -26.79
N HIS A 146 -41.51 -7.82 -26.23
CA HIS A 146 -41.97 -6.44 -26.42
C HIS A 146 -41.21 -5.65 -27.50
N ILE A 147 -40.08 -6.15 -28.02
CA ILE A 147 -39.34 -5.49 -29.12
C ILE A 147 -40.15 -5.50 -30.42
N GLN A 148 -40.87 -6.58 -30.71
CA GLN A 148 -41.59 -6.73 -31.97
C GLN A 148 -42.77 -5.73 -32.11
N PRO A 149 -43.64 -5.55 -31.09
CA PRO A 149 -44.63 -4.48 -31.09
C PRO A 149 -44.02 -3.07 -31.21
N CYS A 150 -42.92 -2.80 -30.50
CA CYS A 150 -42.21 -1.52 -30.55
C CYS A 150 -41.63 -1.21 -31.95
N LEU A 151 -41.05 -2.21 -32.62
CA LEU A 151 -40.53 -2.06 -33.99
C LEU A 151 -41.65 -1.84 -35.02
N LYS A 152 -42.85 -2.38 -34.76
CA LYS A 152 -44.03 -2.21 -35.61
C LYS A 152 -44.81 -0.93 -35.31
N ARG A 153 -44.45 -0.18 -34.25
CA ARG A 153 -45.18 1.00 -33.74
C ARG A 153 -46.66 0.71 -33.46
N GLU A 154 -46.98 -0.52 -33.10
CA GLU A 154 -48.32 -0.87 -32.65
C GLU A 154 -48.49 -0.36 -31.22
N SER A 155 -49.52 0.44 -30.96
CA SER A 155 -49.87 0.86 -29.60
C SER A 155 -50.35 -0.35 -28.80
N PHE A 156 -49.75 -0.54 -27.62
CA PHE A 156 -50.09 -1.59 -26.65
C PHE A 156 -51.55 -1.59 -26.22
#